data_AF-A0AAV3SY10-F1
#
_entry.id   AF-A0AAV3SY10-F1
#
_cell.length_a   1.000
_cell.length_b   1.000
_cell.length_c   1.000
_cell.angle_alpha   90.00
_cell.angle_beta   90.00
_cell.angle_gamma   90.00
#
_symmetry.space_group_name_H-M   'P 1'
#
loop_
_entity.id
_entity.type
_entity.pdbx_description
1 polymer ?
#
loop_
_entity_poly.entity_id
_entity_poly.type
_entity_poly.pdbx_seq_one_letter_code
_entity_poly.pdbx_strand_id
1 'polypeptide(L)'
;MPVDPVCGMEVSQETADPTIEHDDKVYHFCSEDCRAVFEEVPEKYTETPHPHLVESGGMTLPRVPYGRATGEFDLSITDPSSLSTGDSVRFSKTITDEDVRKFAEATGDTNAVHLNEAFAEKTRFGHRIAHGTLVSGMISAALACFPGVTIYISQNLEFRRPVSIDDTLTARCEITDVLDNDRYELTTQIEDDSGSLVLDGAATVLIDPLPD
;
A
#
# COMPACT_ATOMS: atom_id res chain seq x y z
N MET A 1 -23.31 -1.93 14.68
CA MET A 1 -22.65 -3.13 14.13
C MET A 1 -21.34 -3.32 14.87
N PRO A 2 -20.89 -4.56 15.14
CA PRO A 2 -19.54 -4.76 15.64
C PRO A 2 -18.54 -4.17 14.64
N VAL A 3 -17.45 -3.59 15.15
CA VAL A 3 -16.41 -2.98 14.34
C VAL A 3 -15.16 -3.83 14.50
N ASP A 4 -14.52 -4.17 13.38
CA ASP A 4 -13.29 -4.95 13.36
C ASP A 4 -12.18 -4.18 14.12
N PRO A 5 -11.56 -4.75 15.17
CA PRO A 5 -10.57 -4.06 15.98
C PRO A 5 -9.24 -3.80 15.24
N VAL A 6 -8.96 -4.58 14.17
CA VAL A 6 -7.75 -4.46 13.35
C VAL A 6 -7.94 -3.40 12.28
N CYS A 7 -9.06 -3.49 11.55
CA CYS A 7 -9.27 -2.69 10.34
C CYS A 7 -10.39 -1.64 10.42
N GLY A 8 -11.20 -1.62 11.48
CA GLY A 8 -12.22 -0.59 11.72
C GLY A 8 -13.42 -0.66 10.79
N MET A 9 -13.50 -1.67 9.92
CA MET A 9 -14.67 -1.86 9.09
C MET A 9 -15.85 -2.31 9.95
N GLU A 10 -17.04 -1.81 9.65
CA GLU A 10 -18.26 -2.31 10.25
C GLU A 10 -18.57 -3.72 9.72
N VAL A 11 -18.87 -4.63 10.64
CA VAL A 11 -19.09 -6.05 10.35
C VAL A 11 -20.57 -6.38 10.54
N SER A 12 -21.18 -7.04 9.55
CA SER A 12 -22.61 -7.38 9.59
C SER A 12 -22.84 -8.74 10.24
N GLN A 13 -23.46 -8.76 11.44
CA GLN A 13 -23.72 -10.00 12.22
C GLN A 13 -24.59 -11.07 11.53
N GLU A 14 -25.10 -10.82 10.32
CA GLU A 14 -25.95 -11.72 9.56
C GLU A 14 -25.17 -12.73 8.69
N THR A 15 -23.86 -12.54 8.52
CA THR A 15 -22.95 -13.46 7.82
C THR A 15 -22.05 -14.20 8.82
N ALA A 16 -21.56 -15.38 8.44
CA ALA A 16 -20.62 -16.18 9.25
C ALA A 16 -19.23 -15.52 9.24
N ASP A 17 -19.14 -14.36 9.88
CA ASP A 17 -17.91 -13.59 9.94
C ASP A 17 -16.91 -14.28 10.88
N PRO A 18 -15.62 -14.24 10.55
CA PRO A 18 -14.60 -14.76 11.45
C PRO A 18 -14.70 -14.06 12.81
N THR A 19 -14.62 -14.86 13.89
CA THR A 19 -14.60 -14.37 15.26
C THR A 19 -13.46 -14.98 16.08
N ILE A 20 -13.02 -14.26 17.11
CA ILE A 20 -12.09 -14.72 18.15
C ILE A 20 -12.65 -14.31 19.51
N GLU A 21 -12.56 -15.20 20.48
CA GLU A 21 -12.78 -14.89 21.89
C GLU A 21 -11.43 -14.59 22.57
N HIS A 22 -11.30 -13.40 23.17
CA HIS A 22 -10.10 -12.96 23.88
C HIS A 22 -10.53 -12.06 25.06
N ASP A 23 -9.98 -12.29 26.25
CA ASP A 23 -10.36 -11.60 27.51
C ASP A 23 -11.88 -11.53 27.76
N ASP A 24 -12.56 -12.68 27.66
CA ASP A 24 -14.03 -12.82 27.83
C ASP A 24 -14.87 -11.94 26.88
N LYS A 25 -14.28 -11.46 25.78
CA LYS A 25 -14.94 -10.66 24.75
C LYS A 25 -14.81 -11.34 23.39
N VAL A 26 -15.92 -11.36 22.65
CA VAL A 26 -15.96 -11.83 21.25
C VAL A 26 -15.67 -10.65 20.32
N TYR A 27 -14.62 -10.80 19.52
CA TYR A 27 -14.25 -9.87 18.45
C TYR A 27 -14.73 -10.42 17.11
N HIS A 28 -15.23 -9.53 16.26
CA HIS A 28 -15.71 -9.84 14.92
C HIS A 28 -14.77 -9.21 13.89
N PHE A 29 -14.50 -9.91 12.80
CA PHE A 29 -13.54 -9.47 11.78
C PHE A 29 -14.18 -9.40 10.40
N CYS A 30 -13.79 -8.43 9.59
CA CYS A 30 -14.27 -8.29 8.22
C CYS A 30 -13.71 -9.36 7.27
N SER A 31 -12.59 -9.99 7.66
CA SER A 31 -11.91 -11.03 6.89
C SER A 31 -11.10 -11.97 7.79
N GLU A 32 -10.80 -13.16 7.27
CA GLU A 32 -9.89 -14.13 7.89
C GLU A 32 -8.48 -13.54 8.10
N ASP A 33 -8.05 -12.63 7.23
CA ASP A 33 -6.77 -11.93 7.37
C ASP A 33 -6.76 -11.00 8.59
N CYS A 34 -7.82 -10.22 8.81
CA CYS A 34 -7.92 -9.36 9.99
C CYS A 34 -7.97 -10.20 11.27
N ARG A 35 -8.68 -11.32 11.24
CA ARG A 35 -8.68 -12.28 12.35
C ARG A 35 -7.28 -12.81 12.65
N ALA A 36 -6.55 -13.27 11.63
CA ALA A 36 -5.21 -13.81 11.79
C ALA A 36 -4.21 -12.77 12.34
N VAL A 37 -4.31 -11.52 11.88
CA VAL A 37 -3.48 -10.39 12.39
C VAL A 37 -3.77 -10.10 13.86
N PHE A 38 -5.04 -10.13 14.25
CA PHE A 38 -5.43 -9.97 15.65
C PHE A 38 -4.86 -11.09 16.52
N GLU A 39 -4.92 -12.34 16.05
CA GLU A 39 -4.44 -13.52 16.78
C GLU A 39 -2.92 -13.49 17.04
N GLU A 40 -2.13 -12.87 16.15
CA GLU A 40 -0.67 -12.77 16.31
C GLU A 40 -0.27 -11.87 17.48
N VAL A 41 -0.97 -10.75 17.70
CA VAL A 41 -0.67 -9.79 18.79
C VAL A 41 -1.97 -9.14 19.30
N PRO A 42 -2.84 -9.87 20.02
CA PRO A 42 -4.16 -9.37 20.44
C PRO A 42 -4.06 -8.10 21.28
N GLU A 43 -3.07 -8.01 22.17
CA GLU A 43 -2.89 -6.91 23.11
C GLU A 43 -2.75 -5.56 22.40
N LYS A 44 -2.11 -5.54 21.22
CA LYS A 44 -1.94 -4.32 20.40
C LYS A 44 -3.28 -3.70 20.01
N TYR A 45 -4.26 -4.54 19.67
CA TYR A 45 -5.56 -4.13 19.14
C TYR A 45 -6.61 -3.96 20.24
N THR A 46 -6.39 -4.55 21.42
CA THR A 46 -7.24 -4.33 22.59
C THR A 46 -6.84 -3.09 23.39
N GLU A 47 -5.55 -2.77 23.49
CA GLU A 47 -5.04 -1.58 24.17
C GLU A 47 -5.25 -0.30 23.35
N THR A 48 -5.09 -0.37 22.02
CA THR A 48 -5.33 0.75 21.09
C THR A 48 -6.28 0.33 19.96
N PRO A 49 -7.60 0.40 20.19
CA PRO A 49 -8.60 0.08 19.16
C PRO A 49 -8.48 1.06 17.98
N HIS A 50 -8.65 0.56 16.75
CA HIS A 50 -8.54 1.36 15.52
C HIS A 50 -7.14 1.96 15.31
N PRO A 51 -6.14 1.14 14.93
CA PRO A 51 -4.83 1.65 14.53
C PRO A 51 -4.89 2.38 13.18
N HIS A 52 -6.07 2.85 12.76
CA HIS A 52 -6.25 3.61 11.53
C HIS A 52 -5.51 4.93 11.55
N LEU A 53 -4.90 5.28 12.67
CA LEU A 53 -4.14 6.48 12.87
C LEU A 53 -2.69 6.02 13.05
N VAL A 54 -1.97 5.93 11.93
CA VAL A 54 -0.53 5.67 11.97
C VAL A 54 0.18 7.00 12.14
N GLU A 55 0.96 7.13 13.21
CA GLU A 55 1.86 8.26 13.43
C GLU A 55 3.08 8.10 12.51
N SER A 56 3.24 9.00 11.53
CA SER A 56 4.47 9.12 10.75
C SER A 56 4.94 10.56 10.76
N GLY A 57 6.18 10.81 11.23
CA GLY A 57 6.74 12.15 11.31
C GLY A 57 5.97 13.13 12.23
N GLY A 58 5.19 12.63 13.20
CA GLY A 58 4.33 13.45 14.06
C GLY A 58 2.98 13.82 13.45
N MET A 59 2.61 13.18 12.34
CA MET A 59 1.35 13.38 11.64
C MET A 59 0.50 12.10 11.67
N THR A 60 -0.79 12.25 11.96
CA THR A 60 -1.72 11.15 12.08
C THR A 60 -2.41 10.88 10.75
N LEU A 61 -2.12 9.73 10.12
CA LEU A 61 -2.70 9.36 8.82
C LEU A 61 -3.88 8.40 8.98
N PRO A 62 -5.04 8.64 8.34
CA PRO A 62 -6.22 7.76 8.37
C PRO A 62 -5.99 6.52 7.46
N ARG A 63 -5.27 5.53 7.96
CA ARG A 63 -4.89 4.30 7.26
C ARG A 63 -5.37 3.04 7.95
N VAL A 64 -6.30 2.34 7.33
CA VAL A 64 -6.75 1.03 7.81
C VAL A 64 -5.61 -0.02 7.75
N PRO A 65 -5.16 -0.60 8.88
CA PRO A 65 -4.35 -1.82 8.83
C PRO A 65 -5.19 -2.90 8.16
N TYR A 66 -4.72 -3.41 7.02
CA TYR A 66 -5.40 -4.46 6.28
C TYR A 66 -4.50 -5.67 6.18
N GLY A 67 -4.90 -6.77 6.84
CA GLY A 67 -4.14 -8.01 6.84
C GLY A 67 -2.67 -7.82 7.24
N ARG A 68 -1.79 -8.59 6.59
CA ARG A 68 -0.33 -8.52 6.78
C ARG A 68 0.37 -7.49 5.89
N ALA A 69 -0.31 -6.43 5.47
CA ALA A 69 0.33 -5.38 4.67
C ALA A 69 1.47 -4.73 5.47
N THR A 70 2.71 -4.89 5.00
CA THR A 70 3.92 -4.34 5.61
C THR A 70 4.55 -3.27 4.72
N GLY A 71 5.27 -2.35 5.36
CA GLY A 71 6.10 -1.35 4.70
C GLY A 71 6.29 -0.10 5.54
N GLU A 72 7.23 0.73 5.13
CA GLU A 72 7.63 1.96 5.80
C GLU A 72 7.21 3.16 4.96
N PHE A 73 6.76 4.22 5.64
CA PHE A 73 6.30 5.44 4.99
C PHE A 73 7.14 6.61 5.47
N ASP A 74 7.47 7.50 4.55
CA ASP A 74 8.20 8.73 4.83
C ASP A 74 7.51 9.90 4.13
N LEU A 75 7.44 11.03 4.82
CA LEU A 75 6.77 12.23 4.34
C LEU A 75 7.72 13.42 4.44
N SER A 76 7.80 14.18 3.36
CA SER A 76 8.48 15.46 3.29
C SER A 76 7.47 16.50 2.82
N ILE A 77 6.61 16.93 3.75
CA ILE A 77 5.56 17.92 3.53
C ILE A 77 5.79 19.11 4.44
N THR A 78 5.80 20.31 3.87
CA THR A 78 6.06 21.55 4.64
C THR A 78 4.86 21.99 5.45
N ASP A 79 3.68 22.00 4.83
CA ASP A 79 2.40 22.34 5.47
C ASP A 79 1.32 21.32 5.10
N PRO A 80 0.94 20.43 6.03
CA PRO A 80 -0.23 19.55 5.94
C PRO A 80 -1.52 20.11 5.37
N SER A 81 -1.76 21.41 5.60
CA SER A 81 -3.01 22.08 5.24
C SER A 81 -2.93 22.78 3.88
N SER A 82 -1.72 22.87 3.29
CA SER A 82 -1.47 23.56 2.03
C SER A 82 -0.31 22.90 1.29
N LEU A 83 -0.64 21.92 0.45
CA LEU A 83 0.34 21.24 -0.40
C LEU A 83 0.92 22.17 -1.47
N SER A 84 2.20 21.96 -1.78
CA SER A 84 2.99 22.81 -2.65
C SER A 84 3.99 21.99 -3.46
N THR A 85 4.58 22.61 -4.49
CA THR A 85 5.61 21.96 -5.29
C THR A 85 6.82 21.58 -4.44
N GLY A 86 7.34 20.38 -4.68
CA GLY A 86 8.43 19.78 -3.88
C GLY A 86 7.96 18.95 -2.68
N ASP A 87 6.70 19.09 -2.24
CA ASP A 87 6.15 18.19 -1.23
C ASP A 87 6.13 16.76 -1.79
N SER A 88 6.59 15.80 -0.99
CA SER A 88 6.72 14.41 -1.44
C SER A 88 6.41 13.40 -0.35
N VAL A 89 5.97 12.23 -0.81
CA VAL A 89 5.66 11.07 0.01
C VAL A 89 6.35 9.83 -0.53
N ARG A 90 6.69 8.91 0.37
CA ARG A 90 7.38 7.67 0.03
C ARG A 90 6.74 6.48 0.72
N PHE A 91 6.83 5.34 0.05
CA PHE A 91 6.49 4.04 0.60
C PHE A 91 7.52 3.00 0.19
N SER A 92 8.06 2.29 1.17
CA SER A 92 9.07 1.26 0.97
C SER A 92 8.57 -0.10 1.45
N LYS A 93 8.75 -1.15 0.65
CA LYS A 93 8.50 -2.55 1.06
C LYS A 93 9.32 -3.54 0.23
N THR A 94 9.51 -4.72 0.79
CA THR A 94 10.02 -5.89 0.07
C THR A 94 8.89 -6.54 -0.73
N ILE A 95 9.15 -6.86 -2.00
CA ILE A 95 8.22 -7.61 -2.87
C ILE A 95 8.44 -9.10 -2.66
N THR A 96 7.50 -9.75 -1.98
CA THR A 96 7.63 -11.17 -1.61
C THR A 96 7.05 -12.11 -2.67
N ASP A 97 7.38 -13.40 -2.60
CA ASP A 97 6.73 -14.45 -3.41
C ASP A 97 5.22 -14.50 -3.15
N GLU A 98 4.80 -14.21 -1.91
CA GLU A 98 3.39 -14.13 -1.52
C GLU A 98 2.67 -12.99 -2.24
N ASP A 99 3.29 -11.80 -2.33
CA ASP A 99 2.74 -10.67 -3.08
C ASP A 99 2.52 -11.03 -4.56
N VAL A 100 3.51 -11.67 -5.19
CA VAL A 100 3.43 -12.10 -6.61
C VAL A 100 2.28 -13.09 -6.82
N ARG A 101 2.10 -14.04 -5.90
CA ARG A 101 1.00 -15.02 -5.99
C ARG A 101 -0.36 -14.37 -5.78
N LYS A 102 -0.51 -13.55 -4.74
CA LYS A 102 -1.77 -12.83 -4.46
C LYS A 102 -2.15 -11.92 -5.61
N PHE A 103 -1.18 -11.26 -6.22
CA PHE A 103 -1.43 -10.42 -7.39
C PHE A 103 -1.89 -11.25 -8.60
N ALA A 104 -1.24 -12.38 -8.88
CA ALA A 104 -1.66 -13.27 -9.96
C ALA A 104 -3.09 -13.82 -9.74
N GLU A 105 -3.44 -14.16 -8.50
CA GLU A 105 -4.80 -14.58 -8.13
C GLU A 105 -5.81 -13.47 -8.32
N ALA A 106 -5.53 -12.27 -7.82
CA ALA A 106 -6.43 -11.13 -7.87
C ALA A 106 -6.66 -10.60 -9.30
N THR A 107 -5.62 -10.62 -10.13
CA THR A 107 -5.67 -10.04 -11.49
C THR A 107 -5.90 -11.06 -12.60
N GLY A 108 -5.65 -12.34 -12.33
CA GLY A 108 -5.61 -13.39 -13.34
C GLY A 108 -4.33 -13.41 -14.19
N ASP A 109 -3.36 -12.53 -13.94
CA ASP A 109 -2.07 -12.56 -14.64
C ASP A 109 -1.20 -13.72 -14.15
N THR A 110 -1.38 -14.86 -14.83
CA THR A 110 -0.72 -16.13 -14.56
C THR A 110 0.47 -16.38 -15.50
N ASN A 111 1.06 -15.33 -16.08
CA ASN A 111 2.23 -15.48 -16.93
C ASN A 111 3.33 -16.26 -16.21
N ALA A 112 3.82 -17.31 -16.87
CA ALA A 112 4.75 -18.28 -16.27
C ALA A 112 6.07 -17.64 -15.81
N VAL A 113 6.46 -16.50 -16.38
CA VAL A 113 7.67 -15.76 -15.95
C VAL A 113 7.62 -15.32 -14.48
N HIS A 114 6.42 -15.14 -13.92
CA HIS A 114 6.22 -14.73 -12.53
C HIS A 114 6.07 -15.92 -11.58
N LEU A 115 5.59 -17.06 -12.06
CA LEU A 115 5.08 -18.15 -11.21
C LEU A 115 5.84 -19.47 -11.33
N ASN A 116 6.65 -19.67 -12.38
CA ASN A 116 7.31 -20.95 -12.65
C ASN A 116 8.82 -20.77 -12.83
N GLU A 117 9.59 -21.25 -11.85
CA GLU A 117 11.06 -21.16 -11.83
C GLU A 117 11.70 -21.84 -13.05
N ALA A 118 11.33 -23.09 -13.32
CA ALA A 118 11.89 -23.86 -14.43
C ALA A 118 11.57 -23.28 -15.83
N PHE A 119 10.51 -22.48 -15.93
CA PHE A 119 10.24 -21.69 -17.13
C PHE A 119 11.09 -20.41 -17.14
N ALA A 120 11.12 -19.68 -16.04
CA ALA A 120 11.82 -18.41 -15.92
C ALA A 120 13.35 -18.53 -16.12
N GLU A 121 13.95 -19.62 -15.64
CA GLU A 121 15.36 -20.01 -15.89
C GLU A 121 15.72 -20.06 -17.38
N LYS A 122 14.74 -20.38 -18.24
CA LYS A 122 14.94 -20.47 -19.70
C LYS A 122 14.71 -19.15 -20.43
N THR A 123 14.24 -18.13 -19.72
CA THR A 123 14.04 -16.79 -20.28
C THR A 123 15.32 -15.96 -20.18
N ARG A 124 15.32 -14.77 -20.77
CA ARG A 124 16.44 -13.82 -20.65
C ARG A 124 16.71 -13.36 -19.21
N PHE A 125 15.76 -13.56 -18.29
CA PHE A 125 15.90 -13.13 -16.90
C PHE A 125 16.71 -14.14 -16.09
N GLY A 126 16.55 -15.45 -16.37
CA GLY A 126 17.27 -16.51 -15.67
C GLY A 126 16.67 -16.92 -14.31
N HIS A 127 15.64 -16.20 -13.85
CA HIS A 127 14.88 -16.44 -12.63
C HIS A 127 13.51 -15.76 -12.73
N ARG A 128 12.61 -16.06 -11.79
CA ARG A 128 11.30 -15.39 -11.71
C ARG A 128 11.44 -13.91 -11.36
N ILE A 129 10.60 -13.10 -11.99
CA ILE A 129 10.50 -11.66 -11.73
C ILE A 129 9.09 -11.31 -11.25
N ALA A 130 8.94 -10.25 -10.47
CA ALA A 130 7.64 -9.74 -10.07
C ALA A 130 6.88 -9.11 -11.25
N HIS A 131 5.55 -9.02 -11.16
CA HIS A 131 4.74 -8.28 -12.12
C HIS A 131 5.07 -6.78 -12.04
N GLY A 132 5.32 -6.12 -13.17
CA GLY A 132 5.56 -4.67 -13.18
C GLY A 132 4.35 -3.89 -12.64
N THR A 133 3.14 -4.36 -12.93
CA THR A 133 1.88 -3.75 -12.44
C THR A 133 1.69 -3.92 -10.94
N LEU A 134 2.10 -5.05 -10.35
CA LEU A 134 2.18 -5.21 -8.88
C LEU A 134 3.08 -4.14 -8.28
N VAL A 135 4.29 -4.00 -8.84
CA VAL A 135 5.27 -2.99 -8.39
C VAL A 135 4.70 -1.58 -8.51
N SER A 136 4.02 -1.26 -9.62
CA SER A 136 3.37 0.05 -9.79
C SER A 136 2.28 0.33 -8.74
N GLY A 137 1.70 -0.70 -8.15
CA GLY A 137 0.74 -0.57 -7.04
C GLY A 137 1.33 0.11 -5.80
N MET A 138 2.66 0.08 -5.62
CA MET A 138 3.34 0.79 -4.54
C MET A 138 3.18 2.32 -4.65
N ILE A 139 2.98 2.85 -5.85
CA ILE A 139 2.67 4.27 -6.05
C ILE A 139 1.35 4.61 -5.36
N SER A 140 0.33 3.75 -5.51
CA SER A 140 -0.96 3.94 -4.82
C SER A 140 -0.79 3.98 -3.30
N ALA A 141 0.04 3.08 -2.75
CA ALA A 141 0.34 3.04 -1.33
C ALA A 141 1.10 4.28 -0.84
N ALA A 142 2.01 4.83 -1.66
CA ALA A 142 2.69 6.09 -1.38
C ALA A 142 1.73 7.29 -1.44
N LEU A 143 0.88 7.38 -2.47
CA LEU A 143 -0.11 8.46 -2.61
C LEU A 143 -1.06 8.53 -1.42
N ALA A 144 -1.42 7.39 -0.84
CA ALA A 144 -2.24 7.33 0.38
C ALA A 144 -1.57 7.95 1.63
N CYS A 145 -0.32 8.44 1.54
CA CYS A 145 0.34 9.22 2.59
C CYS A 145 0.01 10.71 2.55
N PHE A 146 -0.48 11.24 1.42
CA PHE A 146 -0.81 12.66 1.39
C PHE A 146 -1.93 12.97 2.40
N PRO A 147 -1.88 14.14 3.06
CA PRO A 147 -2.91 14.55 3.99
C PRO A 147 -4.20 14.85 3.21
N GLY A 148 -5.28 14.18 3.57
CA GLY A 148 -6.56 14.30 2.88
C GLY A 148 -6.99 13.02 2.18
N VAL A 149 -8.06 13.14 1.39
CA VAL A 149 -8.59 12.06 0.55
C VAL A 149 -7.97 12.18 -0.83
N THR A 150 -7.01 11.32 -1.14
CA THR A 150 -6.32 11.31 -2.43
C THR A 150 -7.10 10.50 -3.47
N ILE A 151 -7.47 11.15 -4.57
CA ILE A 151 -8.17 10.56 -5.72
C ILE A 151 -7.19 10.52 -6.90
N TYR A 152 -6.92 9.29 -7.35
CA TYR A 152 -5.94 9.02 -8.40
C TYR A 152 -6.59 9.15 -9.79
N ILE A 153 -6.30 10.25 -10.51
CA ILE A 153 -7.01 10.59 -11.76
C ILE A 153 -6.36 9.92 -12.97
N SER A 154 -5.04 10.05 -13.10
CA SER A 154 -4.30 9.56 -14.26
C SER A 154 -2.91 9.10 -13.86
N GLN A 155 -2.36 8.17 -14.63
CA GLN A 155 -1.01 7.64 -14.44
C GLN A 155 -0.39 7.24 -15.78
N ASN A 156 0.88 7.59 -15.98
CA ASN A 156 1.74 7.06 -17.04
C ASN A 156 2.96 6.35 -16.44
N LEU A 157 3.38 5.21 -17.00
CA LEU A 157 4.46 4.38 -16.45
C LEU A 157 5.42 3.90 -17.54
N GLU A 158 6.71 3.98 -17.23
CA GLU A 158 7.79 3.36 -17.99
C GLU A 158 8.56 2.38 -17.09
N PHE A 159 8.53 1.09 -17.44
CA PHE A 159 9.25 0.04 -16.71
C PHE A 159 10.71 0.00 -17.19
N ARG A 160 11.64 0.43 -16.34
CA ARG A 160 13.06 0.57 -16.67
C ARG A 160 13.84 -0.72 -16.41
N ARG A 161 13.50 -1.47 -15.37
CA ARG A 161 14.21 -2.69 -14.94
C ARG A 161 13.24 -3.77 -14.45
N PRO A 162 13.56 -5.06 -14.64
CA PRO A 162 12.83 -6.13 -13.97
C PRO A 162 13.09 -6.09 -12.47
N VAL A 163 12.11 -6.53 -11.68
CA VAL A 163 12.20 -6.65 -10.22
C VAL A 163 12.30 -8.12 -9.86
N SER A 164 13.28 -8.48 -9.05
CA SER A 164 13.41 -9.82 -8.50
C SER A 164 12.49 -9.98 -7.30
N ILE A 165 12.07 -11.21 -7.05
CA ILE A 165 11.40 -11.54 -5.79
C ILE A 165 12.41 -11.31 -4.65
N ASP A 166 11.91 -10.81 -3.53
CA ASP A 166 12.65 -10.38 -2.34
C ASP A 166 13.47 -9.08 -2.51
N ASP A 167 13.31 -8.36 -3.63
CA ASP A 167 13.84 -7.00 -3.75
C ASP A 167 13.02 -6.03 -2.85
N THR A 168 13.73 -5.16 -2.13
CA THR A 168 13.13 -4.01 -1.45
C THR A 168 13.12 -2.82 -2.39
N LEU A 169 11.94 -2.22 -2.51
CA LEU A 169 11.68 -1.09 -3.39
C LEU A 169 11.14 0.09 -2.59
N THR A 170 11.41 1.29 -3.09
CA THR A 170 10.88 2.55 -2.55
C THR A 170 10.15 3.30 -3.66
N ALA A 171 8.83 3.44 -3.52
CA ALA A 171 8.04 4.34 -4.33
C ALA A 171 8.10 5.76 -3.76
N ARG A 172 8.28 6.74 -4.64
CA ARG A 172 8.30 8.17 -4.32
C ARG A 172 7.37 8.93 -5.24
N CYS A 173 6.49 9.72 -4.64
CA CYS A 173 5.62 10.67 -5.34
C CYS A 173 5.98 12.08 -4.90
N GLU A 174 6.27 12.97 -5.84
CA GLU A 174 6.60 14.38 -5.57
C GLU A 174 5.71 15.29 -6.42
N ILE A 175 5.12 16.31 -5.79
CA ILE A 175 4.33 17.33 -6.47
C ILE A 175 5.25 18.20 -7.32
N THR A 176 5.03 18.17 -8.63
CA THR A 176 5.76 19.01 -9.59
C THR A 176 4.99 20.25 -10.00
N ASP A 177 3.66 20.21 -9.94
CA ASP A 177 2.81 21.36 -10.24
C ASP A 177 1.51 21.34 -9.43
N VAL A 178 1.01 22.55 -9.11
CA VAL A 178 -0.28 22.77 -8.44
C VAL A 178 -1.26 23.31 -9.47
N LEU A 179 -2.31 22.56 -9.72
CA LEU A 179 -3.35 22.87 -10.69
C LEU A 179 -4.60 23.43 -9.98
N ASP A 180 -5.60 23.84 -10.77
CA ASP A 180 -6.89 24.31 -10.24
C ASP A 180 -7.72 23.17 -9.64
N ASN A 181 -8.57 23.51 -8.67
CA ASN A 181 -9.50 22.61 -7.97
C ASN A 181 -8.78 21.45 -7.26
N ASP A 182 -7.79 21.78 -6.43
CA ASP A 182 -7.09 20.81 -5.55
C ASP A 182 -6.42 19.65 -6.30
N ARG A 183 -6.04 19.91 -7.56
CA ARG A 183 -5.35 18.94 -8.42
C ARG A 183 -3.86 19.20 -8.43
N TYR A 184 -3.10 18.12 -8.55
CA TYR A 184 -1.65 18.16 -8.53
C TYR A 184 -1.09 17.26 -9.63
N GLU A 185 -0.04 17.71 -10.29
CA GLU A 185 0.82 16.85 -11.11
C GLU A 185 1.98 16.34 -10.26
N LEU A 186 2.33 15.07 -10.43
CA LEU A 186 3.40 14.43 -9.68
C LEU A 186 4.34 13.65 -10.59
N THR A 187 5.62 13.65 -10.23
CA THR A 187 6.52 12.56 -10.62
C THR A 187 6.26 11.35 -9.74
N THR A 188 6.23 10.16 -10.33
CA THR A 188 6.04 8.88 -9.63
C THR A 188 7.16 7.93 -10.00
N GLN A 189 8.07 7.67 -9.06
CA GLN A 189 9.26 6.87 -9.31
C GLN A 189 9.34 5.72 -8.32
N ILE A 190 9.91 4.60 -8.75
CA ILE A 190 10.23 3.47 -7.87
C ILE A 190 11.70 3.12 -8.09
N GLU A 191 12.44 3.05 -7.00
CA GLU A 191 13.86 2.69 -6.97
C GLU A 191 14.07 1.43 -6.12
N ASP A 192 15.13 0.69 -6.40
CA ASP A 192 15.63 -0.37 -5.50
C ASP A 192 16.58 0.20 -4.43
N ASP A 193 16.99 -0.64 -3.48
CA ASP A 193 17.92 -0.25 -2.40
C ASP A 193 19.31 0.22 -2.90
N SER A 194 19.66 -0.02 -4.16
CA SER A 194 20.87 0.52 -4.77
C SER A 194 20.71 1.95 -5.30
N GLY A 195 19.48 2.48 -5.29
CA GLY A 195 19.10 3.73 -5.92
C GLY A 195 18.91 3.61 -7.43
N SER A 196 18.76 2.39 -7.97
CA SER A 196 18.51 2.21 -9.39
C SER A 196 17.02 2.38 -9.69
N LEU A 197 16.71 3.27 -10.65
CA LEU A 197 15.34 3.51 -11.10
C LEU A 197 14.73 2.26 -11.75
N VAL A 198 13.72 1.68 -11.11
CA VAL A 198 12.98 0.50 -11.59
C VAL A 198 11.79 0.91 -12.45
N LEU A 199 11.09 1.95 -12.02
CA LEU A 199 9.90 2.48 -12.68
C LEU A 199 9.95 4.01 -12.64
N ASP A 200 9.57 4.62 -13.75
CA ASP A 200 9.50 6.07 -13.91
C ASP A 200 8.12 6.44 -14.44
N GLY A 201 7.60 7.60 -14.07
CA GLY A 201 6.24 7.94 -14.42
C GLY A 201 5.78 9.29 -13.90
N ALA A 202 4.53 9.61 -14.26
CA ALA A 202 3.85 10.81 -13.80
C ALA A 202 2.37 10.54 -13.54
N ALA A 203 1.82 11.24 -12.54
CA ALA A 203 0.43 11.15 -12.12
C ALA A 203 -0.25 12.52 -12.15
N THR A 204 -1.57 12.51 -12.31
CA THR A 204 -2.44 13.58 -11.81
C THR A 204 -3.30 13.03 -10.69
N VAL A 205 -3.39 13.77 -9.58
CA VAL A 205 -4.27 13.44 -8.45
C VAL A 205 -5.12 14.66 -8.07
N LEU A 206 -6.23 14.39 -7.38
CA LEU A 206 -7.02 15.37 -6.64
C LEU A 206 -6.87 15.02 -5.15
N ILE A 207 -6.65 16.00 -4.28
CA ILE A 207 -6.51 15.76 -2.84
C ILE A 207 -7.52 16.64 -2.11
N ASP A 208 -8.63 16.04 -1.69
CA ASP A 208 -9.65 16.72 -0.91
C ASP A 208 -9.25 16.77 0.58
N PRO A 209 -9.70 17.77 1.35
CA PRO A 209 -9.60 17.74 2.80
C PRO A 209 -10.27 16.48 3.40
N LEU A 210 -9.82 16.07 4.58
CA LEU A 210 -10.52 15.01 5.31
C LEU A 210 -11.95 15.45 5.66
N PRO A 211 -12.93 14.53 5.61
CA PRO A 211 -14.29 14.83 6.06
C PRO A 211 -14.32 15.19 7.55
N ASP A 212 -15.22 16.11 7.91
CA ASP A 212 -15.52 16.50 9.30
C ASP A 212 -16.14 15.35 10.12
#